data_AF-A0A482VUB3-F1
#
_entry.id   AF-A0A482VUB3-F1
#
_cell.length_a   1.000
_cell.length_b   1.000
_cell.length_c   1.000
_cell.angle_alpha   90.00
_cell.angle_beta   90.00
_cell.angle_gamma   90.00
#
_symmetry.space_group_name_H-M   'P 1'
#
loop_
_entity.id
_entity.type
_entity.pdbx_description
1 polymer ?
#
loop_
_entity_poly.entity_id
_entity_poly.type
_entity_poly.pdbx_seq_one_letter_code
_entity_poly.pdbx_strand_id
1 'polypeptide(L)'
;LVSLMACLNTLKQEIRTLEGFFSKNHERFQIVSASVDELSCRFIGKNGKKYEIHANITETYPSVPPVWFADSEETSITNAVQILSNTEGLDNHVLHQGSVSGSVQATDRLMKELRDIYRSESFKNKMYQIELVNESLYEWNIRLMAVDPDSPLSHDLQMLKEKEGKDAILLNMLFKDTYPFEPPFVRVVHPIISGGYVLVGGAICMELLTKQGWSSAYTVEAVIMQISATLVKGKARIQFGTPKVCSQGQYSLARAQQSFKSLVQIHEKN
;
A
#
# COMPACT_ATOMS: atom_id res chain seq x y z
N LEU A 1 22.94 28.05 3.97
CA LEU A 1 22.88 27.90 5.46
C LEU A 1 21.49 27.48 5.94
N VAL A 2 20.42 28.23 5.67
CA VAL A 2 19.04 27.86 6.09
C VAL A 2 18.56 26.52 5.50
N SER A 3 18.86 26.23 4.23
CA SER A 3 18.49 24.97 3.55
C SER A 3 19.22 23.74 4.10
N LEU A 4 20.51 23.87 4.44
CA LEU A 4 21.32 22.77 5.00
C LEU A 4 20.83 22.38 6.40
N MET A 5 20.50 23.39 7.21
CA MET A 5 20.04 23.21 8.58
C MET A 5 18.64 22.57 8.64
N ALA A 6 17.79 22.85 7.65
CA ALA A 6 16.50 22.16 7.47
C ALA A 6 16.69 20.68 7.09
N CYS A 7 17.58 20.37 6.13
CA CYS A 7 17.86 18.99 5.71
C CYS A 7 18.45 18.14 6.85
N LEU A 8 19.37 18.71 7.63
CA LEU A 8 19.95 18.04 8.80
C LEU A 8 18.89 17.75 9.89
N ASN A 9 17.95 18.68 10.11
CA ASN A 9 16.86 18.46 11.06
C ASN A 9 15.90 17.37 10.59
N THR A 10 15.59 17.33 9.28
CA THR A 10 14.80 16.26 8.65
C THR A 10 15.48 14.91 8.84
N LEU A 11 16.76 14.78 8.51
CA LEU A 11 17.51 13.53 8.68
C LEU A 11 17.53 13.06 10.13
N LYS A 12 17.76 13.97 11.09
CA LYS A 12 17.69 13.62 12.52
C LYS A 12 16.32 13.12 12.94
N GLN A 13 15.24 13.67 12.38
CA GLN A 13 13.89 13.21 12.66
C GLN A 13 13.63 11.82 12.07
N GLU A 14 14.07 11.58 10.84
CA GLU A 14 13.97 10.29 10.16
C GLU A 14 14.74 9.19 10.90
N ILE A 15 15.96 9.47 11.35
CA ILE A 15 16.75 8.54 12.17
C ILE A 15 16.00 8.18 13.45
N ARG A 16 15.46 9.16 14.19
CA ARG A 16 14.67 8.91 15.41
C ARG A 16 13.44 8.05 15.11
N THR A 17 12.79 8.29 13.98
CA THR A 17 11.63 7.51 13.56
C THR A 17 12.03 6.07 13.22
N LEU A 18 13.13 5.86 12.49
CA LEU A 18 13.66 4.53 12.18
C LEU A 18 14.04 3.75 13.43
N GLU A 19 14.75 4.38 14.38
CA GLU A 19 15.09 3.76 15.67
C GLU A 19 13.84 3.39 16.49
N GLY A 20 12.76 4.17 16.36
CA GLY A 20 11.47 3.90 16.99
C GLY A 20 10.74 2.68 16.40
N PHE A 21 10.84 2.45 15.09
CA PHE A 21 10.26 1.28 14.44
C PHE A 21 11.13 0.02 14.58
N PHE A 22 12.45 0.17 14.46
CA PHE A 22 13.41 -0.92 14.33
C PHE A 22 14.42 -0.90 15.46
N SER A 23 13.97 -1.35 16.65
CA SER A 23 14.85 -1.47 17.80
C SER A 23 16.02 -2.44 17.57
N LYS A 24 17.06 -2.33 18.40
CA LYS A 24 18.22 -3.24 18.39
C LYS A 24 17.88 -4.72 18.54
N ASN A 25 16.68 -5.03 19.04
CA ASN A 25 16.20 -6.40 19.27
C ASN A 25 15.10 -6.84 18.30
N HIS A 26 14.82 -6.06 17.25
CA HIS A 26 13.80 -6.42 16.27
C HIS A 26 14.14 -7.77 15.60
N GLU A 27 13.13 -8.60 15.37
CA GLU A 27 13.27 -10.01 14.94
C GLU A 27 13.80 -10.18 13.51
N ARG A 28 13.93 -9.10 12.73
CA ARG A 28 14.14 -9.14 11.27
C ARG A 28 15.04 -8.02 10.77
N PHE A 29 14.88 -6.81 11.28
CA PHE A 29 15.69 -5.66 10.87
C PHE A 29 15.97 -4.76 12.06
N GLN A 30 17.25 -4.62 12.41
CA GLN A 30 17.71 -3.93 13.61
C GLN A 30 18.52 -2.71 13.21
N ILE A 31 18.26 -1.55 13.79
CA ILE A 31 19.20 -0.41 13.73
C ILE A 31 20.27 -0.63 14.80
N VAL A 32 21.50 -0.91 14.38
CA VAL A 32 22.63 -1.18 15.29
C VAL A 32 23.20 0.13 15.83
N SER A 33 23.41 1.08 14.90
CA SER A 33 23.86 2.45 15.13
C SER A 33 23.28 3.37 14.07
N ALA A 34 22.97 4.61 14.45
CA ALA A 34 22.52 5.63 13.53
C ALA A 34 23.12 6.98 13.92
N SER A 35 23.63 7.69 12.93
CA SER A 35 24.17 9.04 13.03
C SER A 35 23.82 9.81 11.76
N VAL A 36 24.16 11.10 11.71
CA VAL A 36 23.90 11.93 10.52
C VAL A 36 24.86 11.62 9.37
N ASP A 37 25.96 10.90 9.64
CA ASP A 37 26.98 10.55 8.64
C ASP A 37 26.89 9.07 8.23
N GLU A 38 26.37 8.22 9.12
CA GLU A 38 26.34 6.77 8.92
C GLU A 38 25.11 6.12 9.58
N LEU A 39 24.50 5.19 8.86
CA LEU A 39 23.46 4.29 9.37
C LEU A 39 23.94 2.83 9.25
N SER A 40 23.99 2.11 10.37
CA SER A 40 24.37 0.69 10.40
C SER A 40 23.18 -0.17 10.83
N CYS A 41 22.79 -1.09 9.95
CA CYS A 41 21.63 -1.94 10.11
C CYS A 41 22.02 -3.41 10.06
N ARG A 42 21.28 -4.25 10.80
CA ARG A 42 21.40 -5.69 10.75
C ARG A 42 20.10 -6.33 10.28
N PHE A 43 20.18 -7.08 9.19
CA PHE A 43 19.10 -7.94 8.73
C PHE A 43 19.28 -9.37 9.26
N ILE A 44 18.19 -9.96 9.74
CA ILE A 44 18.13 -11.37 10.18
C ILE A 44 17.41 -12.18 9.10
N GLY A 45 18.18 -13.01 8.39
CA GLY A 45 17.66 -13.93 7.39
C GLY A 45 16.77 -15.02 7.97
N LYS A 46 15.98 -15.68 7.13
CA LYS A 46 15.05 -16.75 7.55
C LYS A 46 15.74 -17.94 8.22
N ASN A 47 17.02 -18.16 7.92
CA ASN A 47 17.89 -19.16 8.52
C ASN A 47 18.57 -18.68 9.82
N GLY A 48 18.24 -17.48 10.31
CA GLY A 48 18.89 -16.84 11.45
C GLY A 48 20.26 -16.21 11.15
N LYS A 49 20.74 -16.28 9.89
CA LYS A 49 21.99 -15.63 9.48
C LYS A 49 21.83 -14.12 9.55
N LYS A 50 22.86 -13.45 10.04
CA LYS A 50 22.89 -12.00 10.25
C LYS A 50 23.67 -11.35 9.12
N TYR A 51 23.14 -10.27 8.58
CA TYR A 51 23.75 -9.50 7.50
C TYR A 51 23.86 -8.05 7.96
N GLU A 52 25.09 -7.55 8.04
CA GLU A 52 25.35 -6.15 8.38
C GLU A 52 25.35 -5.32 7.09
N ILE A 53 24.57 -4.25 7.10
CA ILE A 53 24.38 -3.34 5.98
C ILE A 53 24.62 -1.93 6.51
N HIS A 54 25.48 -1.18 5.84
CA HIS A 54 25.87 0.16 6.24
C HIS A 54 25.48 1.14 5.13
N ALA A 55 25.11 2.35 5.52
CA ALA A 55 24.85 3.45 4.61
C ALA A 55 25.67 4.67 5.03
N ASN A 56 26.45 5.22 4.10
CA ASN A 56 27.09 6.52 4.29
C ASN A 56 26.15 7.61 3.80
N ILE A 57 25.86 8.56 4.67
CA ILE A 57 24.99 9.70 4.38
C ILE A 57 25.89 10.90 4.12
N THR A 58 25.77 11.48 2.92
CA THR A 58 26.61 12.60 2.48
C THR A 58 25.88 13.93 2.67
N GLU A 59 26.62 15.04 2.61
CA GLU A 59 26.06 16.39 2.69
C GLU A 59 25.07 16.72 1.56
N THR A 60 25.05 15.93 0.49
CA THR A 60 24.11 16.07 -0.63
C THR A 60 22.75 15.45 -0.34
N TYR A 61 22.57 14.77 0.78
CA TYR A 61 21.28 14.23 1.21
C TYR A 61 20.24 15.35 1.46
N PRO A 62 18.97 15.18 1.04
CA PRO A 62 18.37 14.03 0.35
C PRO A 62 18.39 14.14 -1.18
N SER A 63 19.16 15.07 -1.77
CA SER A 63 19.21 15.23 -3.24
C SER A 63 19.88 14.04 -3.93
N VAL A 64 20.77 13.34 -3.23
CA VAL A 64 21.39 12.08 -3.64
C VAL A 64 21.11 11.04 -2.54
N PRO A 65 20.81 9.78 -2.89
CA PRO A 65 20.58 8.75 -1.89
C PRO A 65 21.84 8.45 -1.07
N PRO A 66 21.68 7.92 0.15
CA PRO A 66 22.78 7.33 0.91
C PRO A 66 23.49 6.24 0.11
N VAL A 67 24.79 6.10 0.31
CA VAL A 67 25.60 5.07 -0.34
C VAL A 67 25.55 3.81 0.53
N TRP A 68 24.79 2.82 0.09
CA TRP A 68 24.63 1.55 0.82
C TRP A 68 25.71 0.54 0.44
N PHE A 69 26.17 -0.24 1.41
CA PHE A 69 27.09 -1.35 1.21
C PHE A 69 26.85 -2.45 2.25
N ALA A 70 27.10 -3.70 1.85
CA ALA A 70 27.04 -4.85 2.74
C ALA A 70 28.21 -5.78 2.43
N ASP A 71 28.83 -6.32 3.47
CA ASP A 71 29.86 -7.37 3.33
C ASP A 71 29.15 -8.73 3.23
N SER A 72 28.55 -8.98 2.07
CA SER A 72 27.81 -10.21 1.80
C SER A 72 27.90 -10.63 0.34
N GLU A 73 28.22 -11.92 0.14
CA GLU A 73 28.19 -12.58 -1.18
C GLU A 73 26.78 -13.07 -1.56
N GLU A 74 25.79 -12.90 -0.68
CA GLU A 74 24.42 -13.34 -0.99
C GLU A 74 23.77 -12.39 -1.99
N THR A 75 23.37 -12.93 -3.13
CA THR A 75 22.74 -12.18 -4.23
C THR A 75 21.52 -11.37 -3.77
N SER A 76 20.75 -11.86 -2.80
CA SER A 76 19.59 -11.15 -2.26
C SER A 76 19.99 -9.84 -1.56
N ILE A 77 21.10 -9.85 -0.82
CA ILE A 77 21.64 -8.69 -0.09
C ILE A 77 22.29 -7.72 -1.06
N THR A 78 23.10 -8.23 -2.00
CA THR A 78 23.71 -7.39 -3.04
C THR A 78 22.66 -6.65 -3.86
N ASN A 79 21.57 -7.33 -4.23
CA ASN A 79 20.45 -6.70 -4.95
C ASN A 79 19.73 -5.65 -4.11
N ALA A 80 19.49 -5.91 -2.82
CA ALA A 80 18.87 -4.94 -1.93
C ALA A 80 19.73 -3.67 -1.79
N VAL A 81 21.04 -3.82 -1.60
CA VAL A 81 22.00 -2.70 -1.56
C VAL A 81 21.99 -1.91 -2.87
N GLN A 82 21.93 -2.58 -4.02
CA GLN A 82 21.87 -1.93 -5.32
C GLN A 82 20.57 -1.10 -5.48
N ILE A 83 19.43 -1.61 -5.03
CA ILE A 83 18.15 -0.89 -5.07
C ILE A 83 18.21 0.35 -4.18
N LEU A 84 18.67 0.19 -2.94
CA LEU A 84 18.79 1.29 -1.97
C LEU A 84 19.78 2.37 -2.42
N SER A 85 20.76 2.02 -3.26
CA SER A 85 21.74 2.97 -3.80
C SER A 85 21.27 3.70 -5.06
N ASN A 86 20.20 3.25 -5.71
CA ASN A 86 19.67 3.82 -6.95
C ASN A 86 18.22 4.32 -6.76
N THR A 87 17.98 5.11 -5.73
CA THR A 87 16.71 5.81 -5.55
C THR A 87 16.82 7.27 -6.03
N GLU A 88 15.67 7.91 -6.25
CA GLU A 88 15.59 9.31 -6.69
C GLU A 88 14.48 10.06 -5.94
N GLY A 89 14.59 11.38 -5.87
CA GLY A 89 13.55 12.24 -5.30
C GLY A 89 13.24 11.92 -3.82
N LEU A 90 11.96 11.67 -3.52
CA LEU A 90 11.52 11.36 -2.16
C LEU A 90 12.05 10.01 -1.65
N ASP A 91 12.37 9.08 -2.55
CA ASP A 91 12.90 7.77 -2.17
C ASP A 91 14.38 7.81 -1.79
N ASN A 92 15.04 8.97 -1.89
CA ASN A 92 16.36 9.17 -1.30
C ASN A 92 16.30 9.22 0.22
N HIS A 93 15.13 9.54 0.80
CA HIS A 93 14.99 9.68 2.23
C HIS A 93 15.09 8.31 2.92
N VAL A 94 15.94 8.18 3.95
CA VAL A 94 16.18 6.90 4.67
C VAL A 94 14.91 6.28 5.24
N LEU A 95 13.93 7.11 5.60
CA LEU A 95 12.62 6.65 6.07
C LEU A 95 11.83 5.96 4.95
N HIS A 96 11.94 6.46 3.72
CA HIS A 96 11.34 5.89 2.51
C HIS A 96 12.15 4.70 2.00
N GLN A 97 13.48 4.71 2.16
CA GLN A 97 14.35 3.57 1.84
C GLN A 97 14.10 2.37 2.76
N GLY A 98 13.87 2.59 4.06
CA GLY A 98 13.37 1.56 4.98
C GLY A 98 11.95 1.06 4.63
N SER A 99 11.27 1.78 3.73
CA SER A 99 9.95 1.47 3.16
C SER A 99 10.03 0.91 1.74
N VAL A 100 11.22 0.64 1.18
CA VAL A 100 11.41 -0.14 -0.06
C VAL A 100 11.06 -1.60 0.26
N SER A 101 9.78 -1.80 0.59
CA SER A 101 9.18 -3.03 1.05
C SER A 101 8.61 -3.74 -0.16
N GLY A 102 9.52 -4.35 -0.92
CA GLY A 102 9.15 -5.25 -1.98
C GLY A 102 10.11 -6.42 -2.04
N SER A 103 9.59 -7.65 -1.90
CA SER A 103 10.38 -8.81 -2.31
C SER A 103 10.46 -8.82 -3.83
N VAL A 104 11.59 -9.23 -4.42
CA VAL A 104 11.75 -9.35 -5.89
C VAL A 104 10.59 -10.13 -6.50
N GLN A 105 10.15 -11.20 -5.82
CA GLN A 105 8.99 -11.99 -6.20
C GLN A 105 7.68 -11.19 -6.23
N ALA A 106 7.42 -10.38 -5.20
CA ALA A 106 6.24 -9.53 -5.14
C ALA A 106 6.28 -8.48 -6.26
N THR A 107 7.43 -7.84 -6.47
CA THR A 107 7.62 -6.83 -7.52
C THR A 107 7.38 -7.42 -8.91
N ASP A 108 8.00 -8.57 -9.21
CA ASP A 108 7.82 -9.28 -10.48
C ASP A 108 6.36 -9.67 -10.72
N ARG A 109 5.70 -10.16 -9.66
CA ARG A 109 4.29 -10.49 -9.72
C ARG A 109 3.42 -9.26 -9.98
N LEU A 110 3.64 -8.15 -9.27
CA LEU A 110 2.87 -6.90 -9.45
C LEU A 110 3.06 -6.30 -10.84
N MET A 111 4.28 -6.31 -11.37
CA MET A 111 4.55 -5.89 -12.75
C MET A 111 3.82 -6.79 -13.77
N LYS A 112 3.73 -8.10 -13.51
CA LYS A 112 2.93 -9.01 -14.34
C LYS A 112 1.44 -8.67 -14.28
N GLU A 113 0.90 -8.43 -13.08
CA GLU A 113 -0.52 -8.05 -12.90
C GLU A 113 -0.85 -6.76 -13.67
N LEU A 114 -0.02 -5.71 -13.57
CA LEU A 114 -0.21 -4.47 -14.34
C LEU A 114 -0.21 -4.75 -15.86
N ARG A 115 0.79 -5.50 -16.36
CA ARG A 115 0.85 -5.84 -17.80
C ARG A 115 -0.38 -6.60 -18.28
N ASP A 116 -0.87 -7.55 -17.49
CA ASP A 116 -2.04 -8.35 -17.82
C ASP A 116 -3.30 -7.47 -17.81
N ILE A 117 -3.45 -6.60 -16.80
CA ILE A 117 -4.55 -5.62 -16.71
C ILE A 117 -4.58 -4.70 -17.93
N TYR A 118 -3.45 -4.10 -18.34
CA TYR A 118 -3.43 -3.19 -19.50
C TYR A 118 -3.83 -3.89 -20.81
N ARG A 119 -3.72 -5.22 -20.87
CA ARG A 119 -4.12 -6.03 -22.04
C ARG A 119 -5.57 -6.51 -21.96
N SER A 120 -6.21 -6.43 -20.80
CA SER A 120 -7.54 -6.99 -20.56
C SER A 120 -8.66 -6.20 -21.23
N GLU A 121 -9.77 -6.89 -21.55
CA GLU A 121 -10.95 -6.24 -22.12
C GLU A 121 -11.62 -5.31 -21.12
N SER A 122 -11.68 -5.68 -19.84
CA SER A 122 -12.28 -4.87 -18.78
C SER A 122 -11.63 -3.50 -18.68
N PHE A 123 -10.28 -3.45 -18.76
CA PHE A 123 -9.53 -2.20 -18.75
C PHE A 123 -9.71 -1.41 -20.05
N LYS A 124 -9.63 -2.07 -21.22
CA LYS A 124 -9.84 -1.44 -22.53
C LYS A 124 -11.23 -0.83 -22.68
N ASN A 125 -12.25 -1.48 -22.11
CA ASN A 125 -13.63 -1.01 -22.09
C ASN A 125 -13.88 0.06 -21.01
N LYS A 126 -12.84 0.52 -20.31
CA LYS A 126 -12.91 1.56 -19.28
C LYS A 126 -13.89 1.20 -18.15
N MET A 127 -13.96 -0.07 -17.75
CA MET A 127 -14.72 -0.48 -16.57
C MET A 127 -14.10 0.09 -15.29
N TYR A 128 -12.77 0.17 -15.27
CA TYR A 128 -11.98 0.80 -14.21
C TYR A 128 -10.70 1.43 -14.78
N GLN A 129 -10.07 2.29 -13.97
CA GLN A 129 -8.76 2.90 -14.22
C GLN A 129 -7.85 2.65 -13.02
N ILE A 130 -6.54 2.60 -13.26
CA ILE A 130 -5.52 2.39 -12.23
C ILE A 130 -4.52 3.55 -12.28
N GLU A 131 -4.20 4.08 -11.10
CA GLU A 131 -3.15 5.07 -10.87
C GLU A 131 -2.26 4.58 -9.73
N LEU A 132 -0.93 4.56 -9.94
CA LEU A 132 0.03 4.23 -8.89
C LEU A 132 0.20 5.44 -7.97
N VAL A 133 0.07 5.24 -6.67
CA VAL A 133 0.22 6.32 -5.69
C VAL A 133 1.70 6.59 -5.50
N ASN A 134 2.14 7.81 -5.81
CA ASN A 134 3.56 8.20 -5.75
C ASN A 134 4.47 7.24 -6.52
N GLU A 135 4.02 6.76 -7.69
CA GLU A 135 4.76 5.79 -8.53
C GLU A 135 5.06 4.44 -7.86
N SER A 136 4.46 4.17 -6.69
CA SER A 136 4.65 2.92 -5.96
C SER A 136 3.90 1.76 -6.60
N LEU A 137 4.63 0.68 -6.92
CA LEU A 137 4.03 -0.59 -7.33
C LEU A 137 3.22 -1.27 -6.22
N TYR A 138 3.33 -0.82 -4.96
CA TYR A 138 2.68 -1.45 -3.80
C TYR A 138 1.43 -0.69 -3.32
N GLU A 139 1.10 0.45 -3.92
CA GLU A 139 -0.10 1.21 -3.57
C GLU A 139 -0.81 1.73 -4.82
N TRP A 140 -2.02 1.22 -5.08
CA TRP A 140 -2.78 1.55 -6.27
C TRP A 140 -4.10 2.23 -5.90
N ASN A 141 -4.43 3.29 -6.63
CA ASN A 141 -5.76 3.84 -6.68
C ASN A 141 -6.50 3.23 -7.88
N ILE A 142 -7.66 2.61 -7.61
CA ILE A 142 -8.53 2.04 -8.64
C ILE A 142 -9.80 2.88 -8.71
N ARG A 143 -10.02 3.55 -9.84
CA ARG A 143 -11.26 4.27 -10.14
C ARG A 143 -12.22 3.33 -10.84
N LEU A 144 -13.23 2.86 -10.11
CA LEU A 144 -14.26 1.95 -10.60
C LEU A 144 -15.39 2.78 -11.25
N MET A 145 -15.37 2.86 -12.58
CA MET A 145 -16.23 3.77 -13.36
C MET A 145 -17.54 3.11 -13.80
N ALA A 146 -17.54 1.78 -13.96
CA ALA A 146 -18.72 1.03 -14.39
C ALA A 146 -19.04 -0.11 -13.41
N VAL A 147 -20.32 -0.23 -13.11
CA VAL A 147 -20.93 -1.36 -12.38
C VAL A 147 -22.08 -1.89 -13.24
N ASP A 148 -22.79 -2.92 -12.77
CA ASP A 148 -23.99 -3.42 -13.45
C ASP A 148 -24.96 -2.26 -13.76
N PRO A 149 -25.27 -1.98 -15.05
CA PRO A 149 -26.06 -0.84 -15.45
C PRO A 149 -27.50 -0.86 -14.89
N ASP A 150 -28.03 -2.05 -14.60
CA ASP A 150 -29.38 -2.24 -14.06
C ASP A 150 -29.42 -2.07 -12.52
N SER A 151 -28.25 -1.89 -11.89
CA SER A 151 -28.17 -1.72 -10.44
C SER A 151 -28.54 -0.30 -9.99
N PRO A 152 -29.15 -0.14 -8.79
CA PRO A 152 -29.32 1.19 -8.18
C PRO A 152 -28.00 1.94 -7.97
N LEU A 153 -26.88 1.22 -7.82
CA LEU A 153 -25.55 1.80 -7.66
C LEU A 153 -25.08 2.50 -8.95
N SER A 154 -25.42 1.97 -10.12
CA SER A 154 -25.16 2.62 -11.42
C SER A 154 -25.83 3.99 -11.50
N HIS A 155 -27.10 4.07 -11.09
CA HIS A 155 -27.82 5.34 -11.04
C HIS A 155 -27.23 6.31 -9.99
N ASP A 156 -26.81 5.80 -8.83
CA ASP A 156 -26.11 6.61 -7.84
C ASP A 156 -24.80 7.21 -8.40
N LEU A 157 -24.03 6.46 -9.20
CA LEU A 157 -22.80 6.97 -9.83
C LEU A 157 -23.08 8.13 -10.80
N GLN A 158 -24.19 8.08 -11.54
CA GLN A 158 -24.62 9.17 -12.41
C GLN A 158 -24.96 10.42 -11.58
N MET A 159 -25.70 10.25 -10.48
CA MET A 159 -25.99 11.35 -9.55
C MET A 159 -24.72 11.92 -8.88
N LEU A 160 -23.73 11.08 -8.57
CA LEU A 160 -22.44 11.54 -8.03
C LEU A 160 -21.71 12.43 -9.03
N LYS A 161 -21.75 12.08 -10.32
CA LYS A 161 -21.16 12.87 -11.39
C LYS A 161 -21.83 14.23 -11.50
N GLU A 162 -23.15 14.27 -11.46
CA GLU A 162 -23.93 15.51 -11.53
C GLU A 162 -23.72 16.42 -10.31
N LYS A 163 -23.63 15.85 -9.10
CA LYS A 163 -23.55 16.62 -7.85
C LYS A 163 -22.15 17.02 -7.44
N GLU A 164 -21.17 16.15 -7.64
CA GLU A 164 -19.80 16.32 -7.14
C GLU A 164 -18.74 16.36 -8.25
N GLY A 165 -19.12 16.19 -9.52
CA GLY A 165 -18.18 16.11 -10.64
C GLY A 165 -17.33 14.84 -10.63
N LYS A 166 -17.70 13.83 -9.83
CA LYS A 166 -16.98 12.56 -9.68
C LYS A 166 -17.84 11.41 -10.18
N ASP A 167 -17.27 10.54 -11.00
CA ASP A 167 -18.00 9.51 -11.73
C ASP A 167 -17.51 8.09 -11.45
N ALA A 168 -16.81 7.88 -10.33
CA ALA A 168 -16.25 6.59 -9.97
C ALA A 168 -16.24 6.35 -8.47
N ILE A 169 -16.29 5.07 -8.08
CA ILE A 169 -15.90 4.62 -6.75
C ILE A 169 -14.38 4.52 -6.74
N LEU A 170 -13.73 5.34 -5.94
CA LEU A 170 -12.29 5.30 -5.72
C LEU A 170 -11.96 4.25 -4.65
N LEU A 171 -11.28 3.19 -5.05
CA LEU A 171 -10.68 2.20 -4.18
C LEU A 171 -9.18 2.46 -4.03
N ASN A 172 -8.63 2.05 -2.90
CA ASN A 172 -7.19 2.01 -2.66
C ASN A 172 -6.82 0.58 -2.29
N MET A 173 -5.81 0.05 -2.97
CA MET A 173 -5.31 -1.31 -2.84
C MET A 173 -3.84 -1.26 -2.40
N LEU A 174 -3.56 -1.86 -1.25
CA LEU A 174 -2.24 -1.89 -0.63
C LEU A 174 -1.69 -3.31 -0.67
N PHE A 175 -0.52 -3.48 -1.26
CA PHE A 175 0.21 -4.73 -1.33
C PHE A 175 1.33 -4.74 -0.30
N LYS A 176 1.66 -5.92 0.21
CA LYS A 176 2.83 -6.14 1.07
C LYS A 176 3.92 -6.88 0.30
N ASP A 177 5.11 -6.91 0.86
CA ASP A 177 6.23 -7.74 0.38
C ASP A 177 5.93 -9.26 0.35
N THR A 178 4.92 -9.70 1.09
CA THR A 178 4.38 -11.07 1.11
C THR A 178 3.43 -11.40 -0.05
N TYR A 179 3.04 -10.42 -0.88
CA TYR A 179 2.24 -10.67 -2.07
C TYR A 179 3.02 -11.58 -3.06
N PRO A 180 2.40 -12.59 -3.71
CA PRO A 180 0.97 -12.92 -3.75
C PRO A 180 0.49 -13.92 -2.70
N PHE A 181 1.28 -14.26 -1.69
CA PHE A 181 0.89 -15.27 -0.68
C PHE A 181 -0.14 -14.74 0.32
N GLU A 182 -0.09 -13.45 0.65
CA GLU A 182 -1.14 -12.77 1.40
C GLU A 182 -1.95 -11.84 0.47
N PRO A 183 -3.26 -11.65 0.74
CA PRO A 183 -4.11 -10.77 -0.07
C PRO A 183 -3.68 -9.30 0.05
N PRO A 184 -3.97 -8.47 -0.97
CA PRO A 184 -3.90 -7.03 -0.81
C PRO A 184 -4.95 -6.56 0.20
N PHE A 185 -4.66 -5.47 0.90
CA PHE A 185 -5.66 -4.77 1.70
C PHE A 185 -6.40 -3.77 0.80
N VAL A 186 -7.72 -3.91 0.69
CA VAL A 186 -8.54 -3.06 -0.17
C VAL A 186 -9.55 -2.27 0.65
N ARG A 187 -9.67 -0.97 0.34
CA ARG A 187 -10.65 -0.07 0.96
C ARG A 187 -11.27 0.87 -0.05
N VAL A 188 -12.50 1.30 0.23
CA VAL A 188 -13.14 2.44 -0.40
C VAL A 188 -12.56 3.73 0.18
N VAL A 189 -12.15 4.63 -0.70
CA VAL A 189 -11.68 5.98 -0.35
C VAL A 189 -12.84 6.97 -0.46
N HIS A 190 -13.60 6.87 -1.55
CA HIS A 190 -14.73 7.75 -1.88
C HIS A 190 -15.61 7.06 -2.94
N PRO A 191 -16.94 7.29 -2.97
CA PRO A 191 -17.77 8.03 -2.01
C PRO A 191 -18.06 7.20 -0.75
N ILE A 192 -18.83 7.77 0.18
CA ILE A 192 -19.34 7.01 1.32
C ILE A 192 -20.46 6.08 0.82
N ILE A 193 -20.30 4.79 1.10
CA ILE A 193 -21.21 3.72 0.67
C ILE A 193 -21.90 3.10 1.90
N SER A 194 -23.21 2.89 1.80
CA SER A 194 -23.97 1.97 2.66
C SER A 194 -24.23 0.65 1.95
N GLY A 195 -24.16 -0.48 2.66
CA GLY A 195 -24.32 -1.80 2.06
C GLY A 195 -23.06 -2.26 1.33
N GLY A 196 -23.19 -3.22 0.40
CA GLY A 196 -22.07 -3.68 -0.44
C GLY A 196 -20.93 -4.37 0.31
N TYR A 197 -21.16 -4.79 1.56
CA TYR A 197 -20.13 -5.29 2.47
C TYR A 197 -19.02 -4.27 2.78
N VAL A 198 -19.30 -2.97 2.59
CA VAL A 198 -18.39 -1.89 2.98
C VAL A 198 -18.58 -1.60 4.47
N LEU A 199 -17.51 -1.79 5.24
CA LEU A 199 -17.48 -1.57 6.68
C LEU A 199 -17.26 -0.09 7.02
N VAL A 200 -17.42 0.22 8.30
CA VAL A 200 -17.02 1.51 8.86
C VAL A 200 -15.55 1.80 8.51
N GLY A 201 -15.25 3.04 8.13
CA GLY A 201 -13.90 3.44 7.72
C GLY A 201 -13.53 3.08 6.29
N GLY A 202 -14.37 2.31 5.57
CA GLY A 202 -14.21 2.01 4.14
C GLY A 202 -13.59 0.66 3.83
N ALA A 203 -13.30 -0.20 4.83
CA ALA A 203 -12.81 -1.55 4.55
C ALA A 203 -13.84 -2.40 3.82
N ILE A 204 -13.38 -3.27 2.92
CA ILE A 204 -14.26 -4.19 2.20
C ILE A 204 -14.22 -5.56 2.88
N CYS A 205 -15.38 -6.06 3.29
CA CYS A 205 -15.51 -7.39 3.89
C CYS A 205 -15.83 -8.43 2.81
N MET A 206 -14.79 -9.06 2.25
CA MET A 206 -14.92 -10.16 1.31
C MET A 206 -14.06 -11.33 1.74
N GLU A 207 -14.60 -12.55 1.61
CA GLU A 207 -13.91 -13.78 1.98
C GLU A 207 -12.58 -13.92 1.23
N LEU A 208 -12.55 -13.60 -0.07
CA LEU A 208 -11.32 -13.65 -0.87
C LEU A 208 -10.24 -12.66 -0.40
N LEU A 209 -10.58 -11.63 0.38
CA LEU A 209 -9.60 -10.71 0.96
C LEU A 209 -9.15 -11.13 2.37
N THR A 210 -9.57 -12.30 2.83
CA THR A 210 -9.13 -12.90 4.11
C THR A 210 -8.00 -13.90 3.87
N LYS A 211 -7.23 -14.22 4.92
CA LYS A 211 -6.14 -15.21 4.81
C LYS A 211 -6.67 -16.60 4.40
N GLN A 212 -7.88 -16.93 4.81
CA GLN A 212 -8.52 -18.23 4.59
C GLN A 212 -9.09 -18.34 3.17
N GLY A 213 -9.71 -17.27 2.66
CA GLY A 213 -10.34 -17.26 1.34
C GLY A 213 -9.42 -16.80 0.20
N TRP A 214 -8.26 -16.21 0.51
CA TRP A 214 -7.29 -15.76 -0.49
C TRP A 214 -6.57 -16.93 -1.15
N SER A 215 -6.37 -16.81 -2.47
CA SER A 215 -5.49 -17.67 -3.24
C SER A 215 -4.53 -16.82 -4.05
N SER A 216 -3.24 -17.18 -4.03
CA SER A 216 -2.21 -16.53 -4.84
C SER A 216 -2.43 -16.69 -6.35
N ALA A 217 -3.36 -17.58 -6.75
CA ALA A 217 -3.79 -17.74 -8.13
C ALA A 217 -4.75 -16.64 -8.61
N TYR A 218 -5.38 -15.88 -7.71
CA TYR A 218 -6.23 -14.76 -8.11
C TYR A 218 -5.40 -13.65 -8.75
N THR A 219 -5.88 -13.14 -9.88
CA THR A 219 -5.34 -11.95 -10.53
C THR A 219 -5.95 -10.70 -9.90
N VAL A 220 -5.22 -9.59 -9.96
CA VAL A 220 -5.70 -8.30 -9.43
C VAL A 220 -6.93 -7.83 -10.22
N GLU A 221 -6.97 -8.07 -11.53
CA GLU A 221 -8.18 -7.83 -12.34
C GLU A 221 -9.40 -8.58 -11.78
N ALA A 222 -9.26 -9.88 -11.53
CA ALA A 222 -10.36 -10.69 -11.00
C ALA A 222 -10.84 -10.15 -9.65
N VAL A 223 -9.92 -9.72 -8.77
CA VAL A 223 -10.26 -9.08 -7.49
C VAL A 223 -11.04 -7.79 -7.70
N ILE A 224 -10.59 -6.90 -8.60
CA ILE A 224 -11.30 -5.64 -8.91
C ILE A 224 -12.72 -5.92 -9.42
N MET A 225 -12.86 -6.88 -10.35
CA MET A 225 -14.16 -7.23 -10.93
C MET A 225 -15.09 -7.90 -9.91
N GLN A 226 -14.55 -8.75 -9.02
CA GLN A 226 -15.32 -9.35 -7.93
C GLN A 226 -15.78 -8.32 -6.90
N ILE A 227 -14.96 -7.31 -6.60
CA ILE A 227 -15.37 -6.19 -5.74
C ILE A 227 -16.54 -5.44 -6.39
N SER A 228 -16.45 -5.11 -7.67
CA SER A 228 -17.55 -4.47 -8.42
C SER A 228 -18.85 -5.27 -8.32
N ALA A 229 -18.79 -6.57 -8.59
CA ALA A 229 -19.93 -7.47 -8.49
C ALA A 229 -20.47 -7.58 -7.04
N THR A 230 -19.60 -7.61 -6.05
CA THR A 230 -19.98 -7.71 -4.64
C THR A 230 -20.67 -6.45 -4.13
N LEU A 231 -20.23 -5.27 -4.57
CA LEU A 231 -20.90 -4.02 -4.25
C LEU A 231 -22.36 -4.04 -4.75
N VAL A 232 -22.57 -4.45 -6.00
CA VAL A 232 -23.92 -4.59 -6.57
C VAL A 232 -24.75 -5.64 -5.83
N LYS A 233 -24.21 -6.86 -5.67
CA LYS A 233 -24.89 -7.97 -4.98
C LYS A 233 -25.25 -7.61 -3.53
N GLY A 234 -24.37 -6.90 -2.84
CA GLY A 234 -24.58 -6.39 -1.49
C GLY A 234 -25.47 -5.14 -1.42
N LYS A 235 -26.11 -4.75 -2.54
CA LYS A 235 -27.02 -3.60 -2.64
C LYS A 235 -26.37 -2.30 -2.15
N ALA A 236 -25.10 -2.09 -2.50
CA ALA A 236 -24.38 -0.85 -2.19
C ALA A 236 -25.14 0.37 -2.71
N ARG A 237 -25.21 1.43 -1.89
CA ARG A 237 -25.79 2.73 -2.23
C ARG A 237 -24.85 3.85 -1.82
N ILE A 238 -24.75 4.89 -2.65
CA ILE A 238 -23.96 6.09 -2.33
C ILE A 238 -24.77 6.95 -1.36
N GLN A 239 -24.14 7.34 -0.25
CA GLN A 239 -24.74 8.26 0.71
C GLN A 239 -24.43 9.70 0.29
N PHE A 240 -25.46 10.41 -0.18
CA PHE A 240 -25.36 11.82 -0.55
C PHE A 240 -25.65 12.73 0.65
N GLY A 241 -24.82 13.75 0.85
CA GLY A 241 -24.98 14.79 1.87
C GLY A 241 -23.92 14.77 2.97
N THR A 242 -23.86 15.84 3.76
CA THR A 242 -22.97 15.92 4.93
C THR A 242 -23.42 14.92 6.00
N PRO A 243 -22.52 14.07 6.52
CA PRO A 243 -22.86 13.15 7.60
C PRO A 243 -23.37 13.95 8.79
N LYS A 244 -24.60 13.68 9.24
CA LYS A 244 -25.22 14.35 10.41
C LYS A 244 -24.44 14.09 11.71
N VAL A 245 -23.48 13.16 11.68
CA VAL A 245 -22.60 12.78 12.79
C VAL A 245 -21.16 12.64 12.26
N CYS A 246 -20.20 13.38 12.84
CA CYS A 246 -18.78 13.37 12.45
C CYS A 246 -18.14 11.97 12.43
N SER A 247 -18.73 10.99 13.12
CA SER A 247 -18.20 9.63 13.23
C SER A 247 -18.51 8.73 12.03
N GLN A 248 -19.57 8.95 11.23
CA GLN A 248 -19.92 8.07 10.10
C GLN A 248 -19.35 8.52 8.75
N GLY A 249 -18.80 9.73 8.66
CA GLY A 249 -18.47 10.38 7.40
C GLY A 249 -17.04 10.26 6.88
N GLN A 250 -16.09 9.79 7.68
CA GLN A 250 -14.68 9.79 7.27
C GLN A 250 -14.18 8.36 7.10
N TYR A 251 -14.13 7.93 5.83
CA TYR A 251 -13.24 6.85 5.44
C TYR A 251 -11.79 7.27 5.68
N SER A 252 -11.00 6.37 6.27
CA SER A 252 -9.58 6.57 6.47
C SER A 252 -8.90 5.22 6.57
N LEU A 253 -7.61 5.16 6.22
CA LEU A 253 -6.83 3.93 6.28
C LEU A 253 -6.85 3.32 7.68
N ALA A 254 -6.62 4.13 8.72
CA ALA A 254 -6.59 3.67 10.11
C ALA A 254 -7.93 3.03 10.54
N ARG A 255 -9.05 3.64 10.18
CA ARG A 255 -10.39 3.13 10.52
C ARG A 255 -10.73 1.87 9.74
N ALA A 256 -10.41 1.84 8.44
CA ALA A 256 -10.58 0.65 7.61
C ALA A 256 -9.78 -0.54 8.18
N GLN A 257 -8.51 -0.34 8.51
CA GLN A 257 -7.66 -1.38 9.09
C GLN A 257 -8.19 -1.87 10.44
N GLN A 258 -8.67 -0.96 11.30
CA GLN A 258 -9.28 -1.33 12.56
C GLN A 258 -10.53 -2.19 12.37
N SER A 259 -11.45 -1.78 11.51
CA SER A 259 -12.67 -2.54 11.23
C SER A 259 -12.38 -3.91 10.62
N PHE A 260 -11.40 -4.01 9.72
CA PHE A 260 -10.97 -5.30 9.16
C PHE A 260 -10.37 -6.22 10.23
N LYS A 261 -9.48 -5.70 11.09
CA LYS A 261 -8.89 -6.48 12.20
C LYS A 261 -9.95 -7.02 13.14
N SER A 262 -10.92 -6.20 13.53
CA SER A 262 -12.02 -6.62 14.39
C SER A 262 -12.86 -7.73 13.75
N LEU A 263 -13.09 -7.67 12.43
CA LEU A 263 -13.87 -8.68 11.73
C LEU A 263 -13.14 -10.03 11.66
N VAL A 264 -11.84 -10.02 11.34
CA VAL A 264 -11.02 -11.24 11.30
C VAL A 264 -10.99 -11.92 12.67
N GLN A 265 -10.85 -11.16 13.76
CA GLN A 265 -10.87 -11.70 15.13
C GLN A 265 -12.20 -12.34 15.52
N ILE A 266 -13.33 -11.91 14.93
CA ILE A 266 -14.64 -12.51 15.17
C ILE A 266 -14.76 -13.82 14.40
N HIS A 267 -14.30 -13.87 13.14
CA HIS A 267 -14.34 -15.09 12.34
C HIS A 267 -13.36 -16.17 12.83
N GLU A 268 -12.20 -15.81 13.42
CA GLU A 268 -11.24 -16.78 13.95
C GLU A 268 -11.66 -17.41 15.29
N LYS A 269 -12.69 -16.87 15.96
CA LYS A 269 -13.19 -17.38 17.24
C LYS A 269 -14.32 -18.41 17.10
N ASN A 270 -14.82 -18.65 15.89
CA ASN A 270 -15.86 -19.62 15.57
C ASN A 270 -15.30 -20.72 14.66
#